data_AF-A0A8T5BN95-F1
#
_entry.id   AF-A0A8T5BN95-F1
#
_cell.length_a   1.000
_cell.length_b   1.000
_cell.length_c   1.000
_cell.angle_alpha   90.00
_cell.angle_beta   90.00
_cell.angle_gamma   90.00
#
_symmetry.space_group_name_H-M   'P 1'
#
loop_
_entity.id
_entity.type
_entity.pdbx_description
1 polymer ?
#
loop_
_entity_poly.entity_id
_entity_poly.type
_entity_poly.pdbx_seq_one_letter_code
_entity_poly.pdbx_strand_id
1 'polypeptide(L)'
;MKILKTLTFLTLLPAFLIYSVLTQGLLSASSLLIIFNIPVLWLIFFKKNKFKTILPKAAIISVMLSLIILSNFKPAYPYTISEISLPRIQYGVESRPLNIIVGGDGNLYFTEQYSGKIGQLNPSSNEIKEWIIPSTLPTSEPWDLNYTSGGEIFFTDYRQNKIIKLTLSSNQTMQWDIPTPNSGPRGIFVKSSNEIWFTEFLAGKIARL
;
A
#
# COMPACT_ATOMS: atom_id res chain seq x y z
N MET A 1 46.38 -3.86 -36.71
CA MET A 1 45.90 -2.69 -35.92
C MET A 1 44.40 -2.36 -36.12
N LYS A 2 43.78 -2.57 -37.30
CA LYS A 2 42.34 -2.31 -37.52
C LYS A 2 41.39 -3.22 -36.71
N ILE A 3 41.69 -4.52 -36.58
CA ILE A 3 40.86 -5.50 -35.85
C ILE A 3 40.75 -5.17 -34.34
N LEU A 4 41.81 -4.62 -33.74
CA LEU A 4 41.83 -4.28 -32.32
C LEU A 4 40.93 -3.08 -32.00
N LYS A 5 40.79 -2.12 -32.96
CA LYS A 5 39.89 -0.97 -32.84
C LYS A 5 38.41 -1.33 -33.02
N THR A 6 38.11 -2.33 -33.85
CA THR A 6 36.74 -2.85 -34.01
C THR A 6 36.30 -3.65 -32.79
N LEU A 7 37.23 -4.38 -32.14
CA LEU A 7 36.96 -5.12 -30.92
C LEU A 7 36.64 -4.19 -29.73
N THR A 8 37.39 -3.10 -29.55
CA THR A 8 37.12 -2.11 -28.49
C THR A 8 35.80 -1.37 -28.70
N PHE A 9 35.42 -1.09 -29.95
CA PHE A 9 34.13 -0.46 -30.24
C PHE A 9 32.94 -1.40 -29.95
N LEU A 10 33.09 -2.70 -30.24
CA LEU A 10 32.05 -3.71 -29.96
C LEU A 10 31.91 -4.04 -28.46
N THR A 11 32.94 -3.86 -27.65
CA THR A 11 32.87 -4.08 -26.19
C THR A 11 32.35 -2.87 -25.42
N LEU A 12 32.53 -1.66 -25.96
CA LEU A 12 32.16 -0.41 -25.28
C LEU A 12 30.73 0.06 -25.60
N LEU A 13 30.19 -0.25 -26.79
CA LEU A 13 28.79 0.07 -27.14
C LEU A 13 27.77 -0.62 -26.21
N PRO A 14 27.92 -1.90 -25.85
CA PRO A 14 27.07 -2.55 -24.85
C PRO A 14 27.23 -1.89 -23.48
N ALA A 15 28.45 -1.53 -23.08
CA ALA A 15 28.71 -0.91 -21.77
C ALA A 15 28.03 0.46 -21.61
N PHE A 16 27.96 1.27 -22.66
CA PHE A 16 27.27 2.56 -22.64
C PHE A 16 25.74 2.41 -22.60
N LEU A 17 25.17 1.48 -23.37
CA LEU A 17 23.75 1.14 -23.30
C LEU A 17 23.37 0.51 -21.94
N ILE A 18 24.25 -0.30 -21.36
CA ILE A 18 24.07 -0.87 -20.01
C ILE A 18 24.06 0.24 -18.96
N TYR A 19 24.97 1.22 -19.06
CA TYR A 19 25.06 2.34 -18.11
C TYR A 19 23.85 3.28 -18.19
N SER A 20 23.39 3.64 -19.40
CA SER A 20 22.21 4.52 -19.56
C SER A 20 20.90 3.86 -19.15
N VAL A 21 20.84 2.52 -19.13
CA VAL A 21 19.63 1.75 -18.80
C VAL A 21 19.57 1.38 -17.31
N LEU A 22 20.71 1.12 -16.67
CA LEU A 22 20.80 0.88 -15.21
C LEU A 22 20.39 2.09 -14.38
N THR A 23 20.61 3.31 -14.89
CA THR A 23 20.23 4.55 -14.20
C THR A 23 18.75 4.90 -14.34
N GLN A 24 18.01 4.25 -15.25
CA GLN A 24 16.59 4.52 -15.50
C GLN A 24 15.64 3.46 -14.92
N GLY A 25 16.15 2.35 -14.37
CA GLY A 25 15.31 1.34 -13.68
C GLY A 25 14.33 0.58 -14.58
N LEU A 26 14.54 0.60 -15.90
CA LEU A 26 13.51 0.23 -16.90
C LEU A 26 13.50 -1.25 -17.35
N LEU A 27 14.35 -2.12 -16.79
CA LEU A 27 14.46 -3.52 -17.23
C LEU A 27 14.33 -4.53 -16.08
N SER A 28 13.61 -5.63 -16.35
CA SER A 28 13.55 -6.80 -15.48
C SER A 28 14.88 -7.57 -15.47
N ALA A 29 15.12 -8.36 -14.41
CA ALA A 29 16.32 -9.19 -14.28
C ALA A 29 16.60 -10.09 -15.51
N SER A 30 15.54 -10.53 -16.19
CA SER A 30 15.61 -11.31 -17.44
C SER A 30 16.25 -10.55 -18.61
N SER A 31 16.04 -9.25 -18.72
CA SER A 31 16.61 -8.43 -19.80
C SER A 31 18.09 -8.14 -19.61
N LEU A 32 18.54 -8.02 -18.35
CA LEU A 32 19.97 -7.89 -18.02
C LEU A 32 20.74 -9.16 -18.36
N LEU A 33 20.18 -10.35 -18.05
CA LEU A 33 20.80 -11.64 -18.39
C LEU A 33 21.04 -11.80 -19.90
N ILE A 34 20.13 -11.31 -20.74
CA ILE A 34 20.30 -11.35 -22.19
C ILE A 34 21.50 -10.48 -22.61
N ILE A 35 21.57 -9.24 -22.13
CA ILE A 35 22.62 -8.28 -22.53
C ILE A 35 24.03 -8.78 -22.16
N PHE A 36 24.20 -9.35 -20.96
CA PHE A 36 25.50 -9.86 -20.51
C PHE A 36 25.94 -11.16 -21.22
N ASN A 37 25.00 -11.93 -21.80
CA ASN A 37 25.32 -13.15 -22.53
C ASN A 37 25.49 -12.96 -24.04
N ILE A 38 25.17 -11.78 -24.60
CA ILE A 38 25.38 -11.47 -26.04
C ILE A 38 26.84 -11.74 -26.51
N PRO A 39 27.90 -11.36 -25.77
CA PRO A 39 29.28 -11.63 -26.20
C PRO A 39 29.62 -13.12 -26.23
N VAL A 40 29.07 -13.91 -25.32
CA VAL A 40 29.25 -15.37 -25.27
C VAL A 40 28.50 -16.05 -26.41
N LEU A 41 27.25 -15.66 -26.65
CA LEU A 41 26.45 -16.12 -27.79
C LEU A 41 27.10 -15.75 -29.13
N TRP A 42 27.68 -14.55 -29.25
CA TRP A 42 28.42 -14.12 -30.43
C TRP A 42 29.69 -14.96 -30.67
N LEU A 43 30.42 -15.33 -29.61
CA LEU A 43 31.58 -16.23 -29.71
C LEU A 43 31.20 -17.65 -30.14
N ILE A 44 30.02 -18.14 -29.73
CA ILE A 44 29.48 -19.46 -30.12
C ILE A 44 29.07 -19.45 -31.59
N PHE A 45 28.35 -18.42 -32.06
CA PHE A 45 27.86 -18.32 -33.44
C PHE A 45 28.94 -17.91 -34.45
N PHE A 46 29.90 -17.09 -34.05
CA PHE A 46 30.94 -16.54 -34.91
C PHE A 46 32.36 -16.85 -34.40
N LYS A 47 32.81 -18.12 -34.43
CA LYS A 47 34.08 -18.48 -35.11
C LYS A 47 34.56 -19.94 -35.00
N LYS A 48 35.03 -20.41 -36.16
CA LYS A 48 36.39 -20.92 -36.46
C LYS A 48 37.26 -21.31 -35.25
N ASN A 49 37.74 -22.56 -35.28
CA ASN A 49 38.70 -23.32 -34.44
C ASN A 49 39.74 -22.63 -33.52
N LYS A 50 39.99 -21.31 -33.59
CA LYS A 50 41.06 -20.62 -32.85
C LYS A 50 40.72 -20.23 -31.40
N PHE A 51 39.49 -20.46 -30.90
CA PHE A 51 39.04 -19.99 -29.58
C PHE A 51 38.60 -21.09 -28.61
N LYS A 52 38.79 -22.38 -28.94
CA LYS A 52 38.35 -23.52 -28.11
C LYS A 52 38.87 -23.50 -26.67
N THR A 53 40.05 -22.92 -26.41
CA THR A 53 40.65 -22.84 -25.06
C THR A 53 40.19 -21.63 -24.25
N ILE A 54 39.71 -20.57 -24.89
CA ILE A 54 39.29 -19.31 -24.25
C ILE A 54 37.80 -19.35 -23.89
N LEU A 55 36.99 -20.01 -24.73
CA LEU A 55 35.53 -20.10 -24.58
C LEU A 55 35.06 -20.62 -23.20
N PRO A 56 35.61 -21.72 -22.63
CA PRO A 56 35.15 -22.20 -21.32
C PRO A 56 35.49 -21.22 -20.19
N LYS A 57 36.63 -20.50 -20.26
CA LYS A 57 37.00 -19.49 -19.27
C LYS A 57 36.10 -18.26 -19.34
N ALA A 58 35.78 -17.80 -20.56
CA ALA A 58 34.86 -16.68 -20.77
C ALA A 58 33.42 -17.02 -20.33
N ALA A 59 32.97 -18.26 -20.54
CA ALA A 59 31.68 -18.73 -20.08
C ALA A 59 31.59 -18.74 -18.54
N ILE A 60 32.63 -19.24 -17.85
CA ILE A 60 32.69 -19.24 -16.38
C ILE A 60 32.61 -17.79 -15.84
N ILE A 61 33.36 -16.86 -16.43
CA ILE A 61 33.34 -15.45 -16.03
C ILE A 61 31.94 -14.83 -16.26
N SER A 62 31.30 -15.12 -17.40
CA SER A 62 29.95 -14.64 -17.70
C SER A 62 28.91 -15.15 -16.69
N VAL A 63 29.00 -16.43 -16.32
CA VAL A 63 28.13 -17.05 -15.30
C VAL A 63 28.37 -16.40 -13.94
N MET A 64 29.62 -16.19 -13.54
CA MET A 64 29.94 -15.54 -12.27
C MET A 64 29.42 -14.09 -12.22
N LEU A 65 29.61 -13.31 -13.29
CA LEU A 65 29.05 -11.95 -13.37
C LEU A 65 27.51 -11.97 -13.32
N SER A 66 26.88 -12.90 -14.02
CA SER A 66 25.42 -13.05 -14.00
C SER A 66 24.90 -13.35 -12.59
N LEU A 67 25.59 -14.24 -11.85
CA LEU A 67 25.26 -14.58 -10.47
C LEU A 67 25.45 -13.40 -9.52
N ILE A 68 26.52 -12.60 -9.71
CA ILE A 68 26.76 -11.37 -8.93
C ILE A 68 25.68 -10.31 -9.20
N ILE A 69 25.23 -10.16 -10.45
CA ILE A 69 24.16 -9.23 -10.81
C ILE A 69 22.83 -9.69 -10.19
N LEU A 70 22.52 -11.00 -10.29
CA LEU A 70 21.34 -11.60 -9.67
C LEU A 70 21.32 -11.43 -8.15
N SER A 71 22.45 -11.64 -7.47
CA SER A 71 22.53 -11.49 -6.00
C SER A 71 22.35 -10.04 -5.53
N ASN A 72 22.63 -9.06 -6.38
CA ASN A 72 22.48 -7.63 -6.07
C ASN A 72 21.16 -7.05 -6.60
N PHE A 73 20.34 -7.83 -7.31
CA PHE A 73 19.05 -7.39 -7.81
C PHE A 73 18.05 -7.33 -6.65
N LYS A 74 17.83 -6.14 -6.10
CA LYS A 74 16.71 -5.87 -5.21
C LYS A 74 15.50 -5.50 -6.07
N PRO A 75 14.33 -6.17 -5.93
CA PRO A 75 13.13 -5.73 -6.62
C PRO A 75 12.84 -4.27 -6.25
N ALA A 76 12.48 -3.45 -7.24
CA ALA A 76 12.33 -2.01 -7.10
C ALA A 76 11.13 -1.57 -6.22
N TYR A 77 10.37 -2.53 -5.68
CA TYR A 77 9.22 -2.26 -4.82
C TYR A 77 9.49 -2.85 -3.43
N PRO A 78 9.91 -2.02 -2.46
CA PRO A 78 10.19 -2.47 -1.09
C PRO A 78 8.93 -2.83 -0.29
N TYR A 79 7.76 -2.77 -0.91
CA TYR A 79 6.47 -2.98 -0.27
C TYR A 79 5.93 -4.36 -0.62
N THR A 80 5.72 -5.19 0.40
CA THR A 80 4.93 -6.42 0.30
C THR A 80 3.52 -6.14 0.82
N ILE A 81 2.50 -6.63 0.11
CA ILE A 81 1.11 -6.57 0.59
C ILE A 81 0.93 -7.67 1.64
N SER A 82 0.48 -7.29 2.83
CA SER A 82 0.03 -8.19 3.88
C SER A 82 -1.45 -7.94 4.16
N GLU A 83 -2.24 -9.01 4.28
CA GLU A 83 -3.68 -8.92 4.48
C GLU A 83 -4.05 -9.43 5.87
N ILE A 84 -5.01 -8.74 6.52
CA ILE A 84 -5.56 -9.14 7.81
C ILE A 84 -7.06 -9.32 7.63
N SER A 85 -7.53 -10.54 7.87
CA SER A 85 -8.94 -10.86 7.82
C SER A 85 -9.63 -10.35 9.08
N LEU A 86 -10.63 -9.49 8.92
CA LEU A 86 -11.52 -9.10 10.02
C LEU A 86 -12.41 -10.29 10.42
N PRO A 87 -12.86 -10.36 11.68
CA PRO A 87 -13.83 -11.36 12.11
C PRO A 87 -15.08 -11.34 11.22
N ARG A 88 -15.24 -12.37 10.38
CA ARG A 88 -16.53 -12.62 9.76
C ARG A 88 -17.45 -13.17 10.86
N ILE A 89 -18.41 -12.33 11.25
CA ILE A 89 -19.71 -12.69 11.85
C ILE A 89 -19.82 -12.59 13.38
N GLN A 90 -20.46 -11.49 13.80
CA GLN A 90 -21.67 -11.57 14.60
C GLN A 90 -22.85 -11.33 13.63
N TYR A 91 -23.80 -12.27 13.50
CA TYR A 91 -25.03 -12.19 12.67
C TYR A 91 -24.99 -12.26 11.13
N GLY A 92 -23.96 -12.77 10.46
CA GLY A 92 -23.99 -13.07 9.01
C GLY A 92 -23.79 -11.85 8.09
N VAL A 93 -23.40 -10.71 8.65
CA VAL A 93 -23.17 -9.45 7.91
C VAL A 93 -21.67 -9.27 7.66
N GLU A 94 -21.29 -8.88 6.43
CA GLU A 94 -19.90 -8.53 6.10
C GLU A 94 -19.52 -7.19 6.76
N SER A 95 -18.32 -7.07 7.33
CA SER A 95 -17.88 -5.86 8.05
C SER A 95 -17.82 -4.63 7.14
N ARG A 96 -17.27 -4.79 5.93
CA ARG A 96 -17.02 -3.72 4.95
C ARG A 96 -16.24 -2.55 5.59
N PRO A 97 -14.96 -2.77 5.93
CA PRO A 97 -14.11 -1.70 6.40
C PRO A 97 -13.99 -0.63 5.30
N LEU A 98 -14.14 0.65 5.66
CA LEU A 98 -14.12 1.76 4.70
C LEU A 98 -12.96 2.73 4.95
N ASN A 99 -12.99 3.45 6.08
CA ASN A 99 -11.99 4.44 6.42
C ASN A 99 -11.13 3.95 7.59
N ILE A 100 -9.89 4.45 7.68
CA ILE A 100 -8.90 4.06 8.68
C ILE A 100 -8.04 5.27 9.08
N ILE A 101 -7.76 5.38 10.38
CA ILE A 101 -6.89 6.40 10.97
C ILE A 101 -5.90 5.76 11.94
N VAL A 102 -4.85 6.51 12.28
CA VAL A 102 -3.93 6.17 13.37
C VAL A 102 -4.36 6.95 14.61
N GLY A 103 -4.63 6.26 15.72
CA GLY A 103 -4.91 6.90 17.01
C GLY A 103 -3.65 7.37 17.72
N GLY A 104 -3.82 8.19 18.76
CA GLY A 104 -2.71 8.68 19.59
C GLY A 104 -1.97 7.59 20.37
N ASP A 105 -2.57 6.41 20.49
CA ASP A 105 -1.99 5.21 21.10
C ASP A 105 -1.21 4.32 20.11
N GLY A 106 -1.12 4.72 18.84
CA GLY A 106 -0.45 3.98 17.77
C GLY A 106 -1.26 2.81 17.20
N ASN A 107 -2.48 2.58 17.68
CA ASN A 107 -3.38 1.62 17.08
C ASN A 107 -4.06 2.21 15.84
N LEU A 108 -4.47 1.33 14.93
CA LEU A 108 -5.27 1.71 13.78
C LEU A 108 -6.74 1.61 14.13
N TYR A 109 -7.55 2.60 13.78
CA TYR A 109 -8.99 2.59 13.98
C TYR A 109 -9.69 2.70 12.65
N PHE A 110 -10.77 1.94 12.47
CA PHE A 110 -11.47 1.89 11.19
C PHE A 110 -12.99 1.79 11.37
N THR A 111 -13.73 2.26 10.37
CA THR A 111 -15.20 2.11 10.31
C THR A 111 -15.56 0.78 9.65
N GLU A 112 -16.51 0.04 10.20
CA GLU A 112 -17.15 -1.11 9.53
C GLU A 112 -18.60 -0.76 9.16
N GLN A 113 -18.81 -0.42 7.89
CA GLN A 113 -20.07 0.19 7.43
C GLN A 113 -21.30 -0.69 7.63
N TYR A 114 -21.18 -1.98 7.36
CA TYR A 114 -22.34 -2.87 7.30
C TYR A 114 -22.61 -3.58 8.62
N SER A 115 -21.56 -3.90 9.38
CA SER A 115 -21.69 -4.45 10.73
C SER A 115 -22.01 -3.38 11.77
N GLY A 116 -21.94 -2.09 11.43
CA GLY A 116 -22.29 -0.97 12.31
C GLY A 116 -21.33 -0.85 13.49
N LYS A 117 -20.03 -1.01 13.22
CA LYS A 117 -18.98 -1.02 14.26
C LYS A 117 -17.88 -0.02 13.97
N ILE A 118 -17.18 0.35 15.03
CA ILE A 118 -15.82 0.90 14.94
C ILE A 118 -14.86 -0.21 15.36
N GLY A 119 -13.85 -0.46 14.54
CA GLY A 119 -12.80 -1.44 14.80
C GLY A 119 -11.48 -0.77 15.21
N GLN A 120 -10.67 -1.51 15.96
CA GLN A 120 -9.28 -1.19 16.29
C GLN A 120 -8.41 -2.38 15.90
N LEU A 121 -7.26 -2.11 15.30
CA LEU A 121 -6.21 -3.07 15.00
C LEU A 121 -4.91 -2.62 15.67
N ASN A 122 -4.31 -3.50 16.47
CA ASN A 122 -2.93 -3.32 16.94
C ASN A 122 -1.97 -3.78 15.83
N PRO A 123 -1.18 -2.88 15.21
CA PRO A 123 -0.32 -3.24 14.07
C PRO A 123 0.87 -4.12 14.44
N SER A 124 1.20 -4.28 15.73
CA SER A 124 2.32 -5.11 16.19
C SER A 124 1.90 -6.54 16.49
N SER A 125 0.67 -6.75 16.98
CA SER A 125 0.14 -8.07 17.36
C SER A 125 -0.90 -8.62 16.40
N ASN A 126 -1.43 -7.80 15.48
CA ASN A 126 -2.61 -8.07 14.67
C ASN A 126 -3.90 -8.37 15.48
N GLU A 127 -3.94 -7.97 16.76
CA GLU A 127 -5.14 -8.09 17.59
C GLU A 127 -6.20 -7.09 17.14
N ILE A 128 -7.45 -7.56 17.04
CA ILE A 128 -8.62 -6.76 16.63
C ILE A 128 -9.59 -6.62 17.80
N LYS A 129 -10.08 -5.40 18.02
CA LYS A 129 -11.18 -5.08 18.94
C LYS A 129 -12.27 -4.33 18.18
N GLU A 130 -13.52 -4.57 18.54
CA GLU A 130 -14.66 -3.97 17.85
C GLU A 130 -15.66 -3.41 18.87
N TRP A 131 -16.24 -2.25 18.57
CA TRP A 131 -17.29 -1.61 19.34
C TRP A 131 -18.56 -1.53 18.49
N ILE A 132 -19.62 -2.19 18.94
CA ILE A 132 -20.94 -2.12 18.29
C ILE A 132 -21.57 -0.77 18.59
N ILE A 133 -22.00 -0.06 17.55
CA ILE A 133 -22.62 1.25 17.69
C ILE A 133 -24.14 1.06 17.87
N PRO A 134 -24.72 1.52 18.99
CA PRO A 134 -26.16 1.47 19.19
C PRO A 134 -26.90 2.26 18.09
N SER A 135 -27.94 1.66 17.53
CA SER A 135 -28.78 2.28 16.50
C SER A 135 -30.26 2.09 16.76
N THR A 136 -31.06 3.09 16.40
CA THR A 136 -32.53 3.01 16.33
C THR A 136 -33.03 2.54 14.96
N LEU A 137 -32.13 2.47 13.97
CA LEU A 137 -32.37 1.88 12.65
C LEU A 137 -31.82 0.44 12.63
N PRO A 138 -32.06 -0.36 11.56
CA PRO A 138 -31.58 -1.74 11.52
C PRO A 138 -30.07 -1.91 11.74
N THR A 139 -29.27 -0.88 11.41
CA THR A 139 -27.83 -0.83 11.70
C THR A 139 -27.34 0.61 11.72
N SER A 140 -26.19 0.83 12.37
CA SER A 140 -25.36 2.03 12.19
C SER A 140 -24.57 1.90 10.88
N GLU A 141 -24.29 3.02 10.21
CA GLU A 141 -23.42 3.01 9.02
C GLU A 141 -22.30 4.06 9.16
N PRO A 142 -21.25 3.75 9.93
CA PRO A 142 -20.13 4.67 10.14
C PRO A 142 -19.32 4.83 8.86
N TRP A 143 -19.00 6.07 8.48
CA TRP A 143 -18.34 6.38 7.19
C TRP A 143 -16.89 6.88 7.34
N ASP A 144 -16.71 8.05 7.94
CA ASP A 144 -15.40 8.58 8.29
C ASP A 144 -15.27 8.72 9.80
N LEU A 145 -14.04 8.71 10.29
CA LEU A 145 -13.72 8.78 11.71
C LEU A 145 -12.48 9.64 11.96
N ASN A 146 -12.41 10.23 13.14
CA ASN A 146 -11.25 10.98 13.61
C ASN A 146 -11.02 10.74 15.10
N TYR A 147 -9.76 10.79 15.54
CA TYR A 147 -9.33 10.50 16.90
C TYR A 147 -8.93 11.79 17.61
N THR A 148 -9.43 12.02 18.81
CA THR A 148 -9.05 13.18 19.63
C THR A 148 -7.84 12.88 20.51
N SER A 149 -7.13 13.92 20.95
CA SER A 149 -6.08 13.76 21.96
C SER A 149 -6.58 13.21 23.31
N GLY A 150 -7.89 13.25 23.55
CA GLY A 150 -8.54 12.71 24.76
C GLY A 150 -8.86 11.21 24.69
N GLY A 151 -8.58 10.55 23.56
CA GLY A 151 -8.86 9.12 23.38
C GLY A 151 -10.29 8.81 22.94
N GLU A 152 -11.01 9.82 22.44
CA GLU A 152 -12.35 9.65 21.89
C GLU A 152 -12.30 9.55 20.36
N ILE A 153 -13.28 8.86 19.79
CA ILE A 153 -13.45 8.78 18.34
C ILE A 153 -14.72 9.51 17.95
N PHE A 154 -14.62 10.51 17.09
CA PHE A 154 -15.77 11.08 16.42
C PHE A 154 -15.91 10.48 15.04
N PHE A 155 -17.13 10.19 14.61
CA PHE A 155 -17.40 9.66 13.29
C PHE A 155 -18.77 10.14 12.78
N THR A 156 -18.91 10.11 11.46
CA THR A 156 -20.20 10.33 10.79
C THR A 156 -20.94 9.02 10.66
N ASP A 157 -22.22 9.01 10.98
CA ASP A 157 -23.11 7.91 10.65
C ASP A 157 -24.05 8.30 9.51
N TYR A 158 -23.82 7.71 8.34
CA TYR A 158 -24.54 8.02 7.12
C TYR A 158 -26.03 7.67 7.24
N ARG A 159 -26.33 6.50 7.79
CA ARG A 159 -27.68 5.95 7.84
C ARG A 159 -28.51 6.60 8.93
N GLN A 160 -27.88 6.91 10.06
CA GLN A 160 -28.56 7.57 11.17
C GLN A 160 -28.65 9.10 11.01
N ASN A 161 -27.94 9.69 10.03
CA ASN A 161 -27.87 11.14 9.82
C ASN A 161 -27.37 11.91 11.06
N LYS A 162 -26.29 11.39 11.67
CA LYS A 162 -25.76 11.88 12.95
C LYS A 162 -24.24 12.02 12.93
N ILE A 163 -23.74 12.86 13.82
CA ILE A 163 -22.35 12.81 14.29
C ILE A 163 -22.34 12.04 15.61
N ILE A 164 -21.39 11.12 15.78
CA ILE A 164 -21.30 10.26 16.96
C ILE A 164 -19.89 10.36 17.55
N LYS A 165 -19.82 10.52 18.87
CA LYS A 165 -18.60 10.37 19.68
C LYS A 165 -18.66 9.03 20.41
N LEU A 166 -17.62 8.21 20.28
CA LEU A 166 -17.39 6.98 21.03
C LEU A 166 -16.27 7.18 22.05
N THR A 167 -16.57 6.90 23.32
CA THR A 167 -15.57 6.76 24.38
C THR A 167 -15.15 5.30 24.49
N LEU A 168 -13.93 4.98 24.05
CA LEU A 168 -13.45 3.61 23.90
C LEU A 168 -13.43 2.81 25.21
N SER A 169 -13.05 3.46 26.32
CA SER A 169 -12.87 2.83 27.64
C SER A 169 -14.19 2.36 28.28
N SER A 170 -15.31 3.03 27.96
CA SER A 170 -16.63 2.74 28.52
C SER A 170 -17.63 2.21 27.50
N ASN A 171 -17.26 2.16 26.21
CA ASN A 171 -18.18 1.88 25.10
C ASN A 171 -19.43 2.78 25.11
N GLN A 172 -19.31 4.01 25.63
CA GLN A 172 -20.42 4.97 25.65
C GLN A 172 -20.39 5.81 24.39
N THR A 173 -21.58 6.10 23.87
CA THR A 173 -21.76 6.98 22.71
C THR A 173 -22.52 8.25 23.10
N MET A 174 -22.09 9.38 22.53
CA MET A 174 -22.86 10.63 22.47
C MET A 174 -23.16 10.91 21.01
N GLN A 175 -24.37 11.40 20.71
CA GLN A 175 -24.84 11.55 19.34
C GLN A 175 -25.50 12.91 19.15
N TRP A 176 -25.31 13.51 17.98
CA TRP A 176 -25.93 14.77 17.59
C TRP A 176 -26.65 14.61 16.26
N ASP A 177 -27.92 15.02 16.22
CA ASP A 177 -28.72 15.03 15.00
C ASP A 177 -28.24 16.12 14.04
N ILE A 178 -28.09 15.76 12.77
CA ILE A 178 -27.83 16.73 11.71
C ILE A 178 -29.18 17.34 11.30
N PRO A 179 -29.36 18.67 11.40
CA PRO A 179 -30.65 19.31 11.13
C PRO A 179 -31.14 19.14 9.70
N THR A 180 -30.22 19.04 8.73
CA THR A 180 -30.57 18.73 7.34
C THR A 180 -31.03 17.26 7.25
N PRO A 181 -32.28 16.98 6.84
CA PRO A 181 -32.73 15.61 6.63
C PRO A 181 -31.97 14.93 5.50
N ASN A 182 -31.62 13.65 5.65
CA ASN A 182 -30.91 12.85 4.63
C ASN A 182 -29.65 13.55 4.10
N SER A 183 -28.90 14.22 4.98
CA SER A 183 -27.73 15.02 4.61
C SER A 183 -26.59 14.19 4.01
N GLY A 184 -26.58 12.90 4.30
CA GLY A 184 -25.54 11.95 3.89
C GLY A 184 -24.18 12.36 4.43
N PRO A 185 -23.97 12.37 5.75
CA PRO A 185 -22.70 12.77 6.32
C PRO A 185 -21.59 11.79 5.91
N ARG A 186 -20.41 12.31 5.55
CA ARG A 186 -19.28 11.50 5.08
C ARG A 186 -17.97 11.90 5.74
N GLY A 187 -17.21 12.80 5.11
CA GLY A 187 -15.92 13.24 5.65
C GLY A 187 -16.09 13.97 6.98
N ILE A 188 -15.17 13.74 7.92
CA ILE A 188 -15.09 14.42 9.22
C ILE A 188 -13.66 14.82 9.56
N PHE A 189 -13.51 16.01 10.12
CA PHE A 189 -12.25 16.52 10.63
C PHE A 189 -12.47 17.07 12.04
N VAL A 190 -11.63 16.64 12.97
CA VAL A 190 -11.69 17.06 14.37
C VAL A 190 -10.40 17.77 14.72
N LYS A 191 -10.49 19.07 15.02
CA LYS A 191 -9.35 19.84 15.53
C LYS A 191 -9.25 19.78 17.05
N SER A 192 -10.39 19.77 17.72
CA SER A 192 -10.54 19.56 19.17
C SER A 192 -11.95 19.08 19.48
N SER A 193 -12.24 18.66 20.71
CA SER A 193 -13.58 18.18 21.10
C SER A 193 -14.70 19.22 20.93
N ASN A 194 -14.37 20.50 20.71
CA ASN A 194 -15.32 21.59 20.47
C ASN A 194 -15.20 22.21 19.06
N GLU A 195 -14.37 21.64 18.18
CA GLU A 195 -14.18 22.13 16.82
C GLU A 195 -14.14 20.96 15.85
N ILE A 196 -15.33 20.58 15.39
CA ILE A 196 -15.59 19.40 14.56
C ILE A 196 -16.28 19.86 13.29
N TRP A 197 -15.67 19.57 12.15
CA TRP A 197 -16.18 19.91 10.82
C TRP A 197 -16.50 18.65 10.06
N PHE A 198 -17.58 18.65 9.28
CA PHE A 198 -17.99 17.50 8.49
C PHE A 198 -18.69 17.91 7.19
N THR A 199 -18.75 16.96 6.27
CA THR A 199 -19.42 17.13 4.97
C THR A 199 -20.81 16.53 5.01
N GLU A 200 -21.82 17.28 4.57
CA GLU A 200 -23.15 16.77 4.23
C GLU A 200 -23.18 16.47 2.73
N PHE A 201 -22.71 15.29 2.34
CA PHE A 201 -22.40 14.97 0.93
C PHE A 201 -23.61 15.06 0.02
N LEU A 202 -24.77 14.55 0.46
CA LEU A 202 -25.99 14.59 -0.36
C LEU A 202 -26.62 15.98 -0.38
N ALA A 203 -26.41 16.77 0.67
CA ALA A 203 -26.94 18.13 0.75
C ALA A 203 -26.03 19.19 0.14
N GLY A 204 -24.78 18.85 -0.22
CA GLY A 204 -23.80 19.79 -0.77
C GLY A 204 -23.35 20.86 0.22
N LYS A 205 -23.26 20.52 1.52
CA LYS A 205 -22.87 21.48 2.58
C LYS A 205 -21.62 21.06 3.34
N ILE A 206 -20.96 22.05 3.92
CA ILE A 206 -19.97 21.89 4.98
C ILE A 206 -20.62 22.36 6.26
N ALA A 207 -20.61 21.51 7.28
CA ALA A 207 -21.22 21.77 8.57
C ALA A 207 -20.18 21.63 9.68
N ARG A 208 -20.53 22.16 10.85
CA ARG A 208 -19.75 21.99 12.09
C ARG A 208 -20.68 21.64 13.23
N LEU A 209 -20.16 20.90 14.20
CA LEU A 209 -20.83 20.69 15.48
C LEU A 209 -20.53 21.85 16.44
#